data_AF-A0A1I1B7M5-F1
#
_entry.id   AF-A0A1I1B7M5-F1
#
_cell.length_a   1.000
_cell.length_b   1.000
_cell.length_c   1.000
_cell.angle_alpha   90.00
_cell.angle_beta   90.00
_cell.angle_gamma   90.00
#
_symmetry.space_group_name_H-M   'P 1'
#
loop_
_entity.id
_entity.type
_entity.pdbx_description
1 polymer ?
#
loop_
_entity_poly.entity_id
_entity_poly.type
_entity_poly.pdbx_seq_one_letter_code
_entity_poly.pdbx_strand_id
1 'polypeptide(L)'
;MKLDIGLDAPITAADLAEVALDPIRQVLTVRDSAYPFTDKVFKCVELLLRRERRFVGKEEIARCVWPERTGEDGSPAAGAEKINSLLYRIRKKTGPVLTIENARGKGFVLSLSSLAEKYV
;
A
#
# COMPACT_ATOMS: atom_id res chain seq x y z
N MET A 1 -49.95 0.75 -14.75
CA MET A 1 -48.80 1.67 -14.81
C MET A 1 -47.55 0.82 -14.83
N LYS A 2 -46.83 0.80 -15.96
CA LYS A 2 -45.55 0.11 -16.12
C LYS A 2 -44.47 0.82 -15.30
N LEU A 3 -43.74 0.05 -14.48
CA LEU A 3 -42.36 0.36 -14.13
C LEU A 3 -41.51 0.08 -15.38
N ASP A 4 -40.74 1.07 -15.83
CA ASP A 4 -39.56 0.87 -16.66
C ASP A 4 -38.57 2.00 -16.36
N ILE A 5 -37.32 1.59 -16.17
CA ILE A 5 -36.21 2.26 -15.50
C ILE A 5 -35.32 2.88 -16.59
N GLY A 6 -34.74 4.05 -16.34
CA GLY A 6 -33.75 4.68 -17.21
C GLY A 6 -32.53 5.18 -16.44
N LEU A 7 -31.85 4.29 -15.68
CA LEU A 7 -30.42 4.49 -15.39
C LEU A 7 -29.68 4.34 -16.72
N ASP A 8 -29.45 5.44 -17.41
CA ASP A 8 -28.81 5.42 -18.72
C ASP A 8 -27.28 5.58 -18.59
N ALA A 9 -26.59 4.45 -18.79
CA ALA A 9 -25.16 4.31 -19.16
C ALA A 9 -24.09 4.48 -18.02
N PRO A 10 -22.94 3.79 -18.11
CA PRO A 10 -22.44 2.96 -17.01
C PRO A 10 -21.21 3.56 -16.29
N ILE A 11 -21.11 3.35 -14.97
CA ILE A 11 -19.83 3.43 -14.25
C ILE A 11 -18.88 2.41 -14.92
N THR A 12 -17.85 2.88 -15.62
CA THR A 12 -16.98 2.04 -16.48
C THR A 12 -15.52 2.12 -16.06
N ALA A 13 -14.96 0.96 -15.74
CA ALA A 13 -13.56 0.54 -15.49
C ALA A 13 -12.65 1.35 -14.53
N ALA A 14 -12.84 2.65 -14.39
CA ALA A 14 -11.88 3.61 -13.85
C ALA A 14 -12.48 4.53 -12.76
N ASP A 15 -13.73 4.31 -12.38
CA ASP A 15 -14.38 5.03 -11.29
C ASP A 15 -13.71 4.70 -9.94
N LEU A 16 -12.72 5.54 -9.65
CA LEU A 16 -12.16 5.93 -8.37
C LEU A 16 -11.24 4.89 -7.72
N ALA A 17 -10.09 4.61 -8.33
CA ALA A 17 -8.89 4.26 -7.56
C ALA A 17 -7.82 5.32 -7.85
N GLU A 18 -8.12 6.58 -7.54
CA GLU A 18 -7.10 7.63 -7.57
C GLU A 18 -6.10 7.39 -6.43
N VAL A 19 -5.06 6.62 -6.74
CA VAL A 19 -3.92 6.46 -5.85
C VAL A 19 -2.87 7.46 -6.26
N ALA A 20 -2.63 8.46 -5.44
CA ALA A 20 -1.60 9.45 -5.64
C ALA A 20 -0.62 9.45 -4.47
N LEU A 21 0.65 9.64 -4.78
CA LEU A 21 1.72 9.80 -3.81
C LEU A 21 2.25 11.22 -3.90
N ASP A 22 2.30 11.91 -2.78
CA ASP A 22 2.98 13.19 -2.62
C ASP A 22 4.23 12.98 -1.74
N PRO A 23 5.42 12.83 -2.34
CA PRO A 23 6.65 12.60 -1.60
C PRO A 23 7.10 13.80 -0.76
N ILE A 24 6.71 15.02 -1.14
CA ILE A 24 7.09 16.25 -0.42
C ILE A 24 6.29 16.34 0.87
N ARG A 25 4.98 16.12 0.79
CA ARG A 25 4.08 16.15 1.95
C ARG A 25 4.02 14.83 2.71
N GLN A 26 4.59 13.76 2.13
CA GLN A 26 4.53 12.39 2.64
C GLN A 26 3.09 11.89 2.81
N VAL A 27 2.26 12.17 1.81
CA VAL A 27 0.83 11.84 1.80
C VAL A 27 0.53 10.82 0.71
N LEU A 28 -0.16 9.75 1.08
CA LEU A 28 -0.86 8.88 0.15
C LEU A 28 -2.31 9.37 0.04
N THR A 29 -2.78 9.64 -1.15
CA THR A 29 -4.20 9.84 -1.43
C THR A 29 -4.76 8.58 -2.07
N VAL A 30 -5.85 8.06 -1.54
CA VAL A 30 -6.63 6.99 -2.18
C VAL A 30 -8.07 7.47 -2.27
N ARG A 31 -8.57 7.71 -3.49
CA ARG A 31 -9.89 8.35 -3.71
C ARG A 31 -9.91 9.71 -2.99
N ASP A 32 -10.89 9.94 -2.12
CA ASP A 32 -11.05 11.19 -1.37
C ASP A 32 -10.34 11.18 0.00
N SER A 33 -9.56 10.14 0.31
CA SER A 33 -8.89 9.99 1.61
C SER A 33 -7.40 10.25 1.53
N ALA A 34 -6.91 11.19 2.35
CA ALA A 34 -5.49 11.49 2.49
C ALA A 34 -4.91 10.87 3.76
N TYR A 35 -3.82 10.12 3.59
CA TYR A 35 -3.11 9.41 4.65
C TYR A 35 -1.69 9.99 4.80
N PRO A 36 -1.47 10.93 5.74
CA PRO A 36 -0.13 11.43 6.02
C PRO A 36 0.69 10.39 6.77
N PHE A 37 1.96 10.26 6.41
CA PHE A 37 2.90 9.32 6.99
C PHE A 37 4.20 10.01 7.43
N THR A 38 4.93 9.37 8.33
CA THR A 38 6.34 9.72 8.58
C THR A 38 7.19 9.20 7.42
N ASP A 39 8.31 9.88 7.11
CA ASP A 39 9.28 9.50 6.06
C ASP A 39 9.45 8.00 5.82
N LYS A 40 9.83 7.25 6.86
CA LYS A 40 10.10 5.80 6.75
C LYS A 40 8.86 4.99 6.36
N VAL A 41 7.71 5.36 6.92
CA VAL A 41 6.42 4.70 6.61
C VAL A 41 6.01 5.03 5.17
N PHE A 42 6.15 6.30 4.77
CA PHE A 42 5.85 6.73 3.41
C PHE A 42 6.70 5.98 2.38
N LYS A 43 8.02 5.92 2.57
CA LYS A 43 8.95 5.20 1.68
C LYS A 43 8.56 3.74 1.48
N CYS A 44 8.13 3.06 2.54
CA CYS A 44 7.69 1.67 2.43
C CYS A 44 6.38 1.54 1.64
N VAL A 45 5.39 2.39 1.93
CA VAL A 45 4.12 2.41 1.18
C VAL A 45 4.37 2.71 -0.29
N GLU A 46 5.20 3.69 -0.58
CA GLU A 46 5.62 4.05 -1.94
C GLU A 46 6.27 2.86 -2.66
N LEU A 47 7.24 2.19 -2.03
CA LEU A 47 7.89 1.01 -2.60
C LEU A 47 6.88 -0.10 -2.93
N LEU A 48 5.99 -0.41 -1.98
CA LEU A 48 4.99 -1.47 -2.14
C LEU A 48 3.96 -1.12 -3.22
N LEU A 49 3.54 0.15 -3.32
CA LEU A 49 2.59 0.61 -4.34
C LEU A 49 3.20 0.66 -5.74
N ARG A 50 4.46 1.10 -5.88
CA ARG A 50 5.20 1.01 -7.15
C ARG A 50 5.38 -0.43 -7.64
N ARG A 51 5.20 -1.40 -6.74
CA ARG A 51 5.25 -2.84 -6.98
C ARG A 51 3.91 -3.51 -6.64
N GLU A 52 2.79 -2.83 -6.87
CA GLU A 52 1.45 -3.38 -6.58
C GLU A 52 1.27 -4.77 -7.22
N ARG A 53 0.68 -5.70 -6.45
CA ARG A 53 0.53 -7.14 -6.74
C ARG A 53 1.82 -7.91 -7.02
N ARG A 54 2.99 -7.33 -6.70
CA ARG A 54 4.29 -7.99 -6.84
C ARG A 54 4.93 -8.23 -5.47
N PHE A 55 5.75 -9.26 -5.42
CA PHE A 55 6.54 -9.59 -4.24
C PHE A 55 7.63 -8.54 -4.00
N VAL A 56 7.70 -8.04 -2.76
CA VAL A 56 8.78 -7.17 -2.28
C VAL A 56 9.45 -7.83 -1.07
N GLY A 57 10.76 -8.04 -1.16
CA GLY A 57 11.53 -8.74 -0.13
C GLY A 57 11.78 -7.89 1.12
N LYS A 58 11.96 -8.53 2.28
CA LYS A 58 12.32 -7.83 3.54
C LYS A 58 13.61 -7.01 3.41
N GLU A 59 14.61 -7.55 2.73
CA GLU A 59 15.88 -6.85 2.48
C GLU A 59 15.71 -5.63 1.57
N GLU A 60 14.85 -5.73 0.55
CA GLU A 60 14.52 -4.62 -0.34
C GLU A 60 13.82 -3.49 0.42
N ILE A 61 12.85 -3.82 1.27
CA ILE A 61 12.19 -2.87 2.17
C ILE A 61 13.23 -2.23 3.10
N ALA A 62 14.11 -3.02 3.70
CA ALA A 62 15.12 -2.52 4.62
C ALA A 62 16.07 -1.53 3.93
N ARG A 63 16.57 -1.84 2.73
CA ARG A 63 17.45 -0.95 1.95
C ARG A 63 16.76 0.33 1.51
N CYS A 64 15.49 0.25 1.11
CA CYS A 64 14.72 1.41 0.67
C CYS A 64 14.38 2.34 1.85
N VAL A 65 13.97 1.77 2.98
CA VAL A 65 13.50 2.54 4.13
C VAL A 65 14.67 3.05 4.97
N TRP A 66 15.70 2.24 5.21
CA TRP A 66 16.89 2.61 5.98
C TRP A 66 18.18 2.44 5.15
N PRO A 67 18.36 3.22 4.07
CA PRO A 67 19.59 3.17 3.26
C PRO A 67 20.84 3.52 4.09
N GLU A 68 20.68 4.29 5.16
CA GLU A 68 21.75 4.66 6.08
C GLU A 68 22.18 3.55 7.04
N ARG A 69 21.44 2.44 7.10
CA ARG A 69 21.69 1.31 8.02
C ARG A 69 22.13 0.07 7.25
N THR A 70 23.33 0.15 6.69
CA THR A 70 24.07 -1.00 6.20
C THR A 70 24.95 -1.53 7.33
N GLY A 71 24.89 -2.85 7.58
CA GLY A 71 25.87 -3.54 8.42
C GLY A 71 27.27 -3.45 7.80
N GLU A 72 28.29 -3.85 8.56
CA GLU A 72 29.69 -3.80 8.12
C GLU A 72 29.92 -4.57 6.80
N ASP A 73 29.15 -5.63 6.59
CA ASP A 73 29.11 -6.48 5.39
C ASP A 73 28.12 -6.01 4.31
N GLY A 74 27.58 -4.80 4.43
CA GLY A 74 26.65 -4.21 3.45
C GLY A 74 25.23 -4.81 3.50
N SER A 75 24.94 -5.65 4.50
CA SER A 75 23.64 -6.24 4.73
C SER A 75 22.67 -5.23 5.37
N PRO A 76 21.35 -5.27 5.08
CA PRO A 76 20.42 -4.30 5.67
C PRO A 76 20.25 -4.54 7.17
N ALA A 77 20.58 -3.56 8.01
CA ALA A 77 20.58 -3.74 9.48
C ALA A 77 19.19 -3.58 10.13
N ALA A 78 18.13 -3.41 9.34
CA ALA A 78 16.76 -3.37 9.86
C ALA A 78 16.20 -4.78 10.03
N GLY A 79 16.18 -5.28 11.27
CA GLY A 79 15.59 -6.57 11.61
C GLY A 79 14.08 -6.67 11.35
N ALA A 80 13.57 -7.90 11.31
CA ALA A 80 12.18 -8.21 10.98
C ALA A 80 11.15 -7.48 11.86
N GLU A 81 11.46 -7.22 13.13
CA GLU A 81 10.59 -6.48 14.06
C GLU A 81 10.32 -5.04 13.61
N LYS A 82 11.35 -4.35 13.07
CA LYS A 82 11.21 -2.97 12.57
C LYS A 82 10.31 -2.94 11.34
N ILE A 83 10.50 -3.89 10.42
CA ILE A 83 9.65 -4.03 9.22
C ILE A 83 8.20 -4.32 9.64
N ASN A 84 7.99 -5.27 10.55
CA ASN A 84 6.65 -5.63 11.03
C ASN A 84 5.95 -4.45 11.71
N SER A 85 6.67 -3.71 12.55
CA SER A 85 6.15 -2.51 13.21
C SER A 85 5.75 -1.43 12.20
N LEU A 86 6.52 -1.30 11.12
CA LEU A 86 6.25 -0.33 10.06
C LEU A 86 5.01 -0.72 9.25
N LEU A 87 4.90 -1.99 8.85
CA LEU A 87 3.73 -2.53 8.16
C LEU A 87 2.47 -2.46 9.01
N TYR A 88 2.58 -2.67 10.32
CA TYR A 88 1.47 -2.49 11.25
C TYR A 88 0.93 -1.06 11.21
N ARG A 89 1.79 -0.04 11.19
CA ARG A 89 1.37 1.37 11.09
C ARG A 89 0.65 1.66 9.77
N ILE A 90 1.10 1.05 8.68
CA ILE A 90 0.44 1.17 7.37
C ILE A 90 -0.95 0.54 7.46
N ARG A 91 -1.04 -0.74 7.81
CA ARG A 91 -2.32 -1.47 7.95
C ARG A 91 -3.31 -0.75 8.87
N LYS A 92 -2.84 -0.19 9.98
CA LYS A 92 -3.69 0.56 10.91
C LYS A 92 -4.31 1.81 10.27
N LYS A 93 -3.57 2.50 9.40
CA LYS A 93 -4.05 3.73 8.73
C LYS A 93 -4.84 3.44 7.46
N THR A 94 -4.43 2.47 6.67
CA THR A 94 -4.92 2.25 5.31
C THR A 94 -5.61 0.90 5.11
N GLY A 95 -5.83 0.13 6.17
CA GLY A 95 -6.48 -1.20 6.08
C GLY A 95 -7.81 -1.24 5.31
N PRO A 96 -8.64 -0.18 5.28
CA PRO A 96 -9.84 -0.16 4.45
C PRO A 96 -9.59 -0.09 2.94
N VAL A 97 -8.40 0.34 2.51
CA VAL A 97 -8.07 0.65 1.10
C VAL A 97 -6.85 -0.10 0.57
N LEU A 98 -5.98 -0.59 1.46
CA LEU A 98 -4.77 -1.35 1.13
C LEU A 98 -4.76 -2.67 1.89
N THR A 99 -4.54 -3.75 1.15
CA THR A 99 -4.24 -5.08 1.70
C THR A 99 -2.75 -5.33 1.57
N ILE A 100 -2.10 -5.78 2.67
CA ILE A 100 -0.68 -6.16 2.66
C ILE A 100 -0.56 -7.57 3.21
N GLU A 101 -0.19 -8.51 2.35
CA GLU A 101 -0.08 -9.93 2.67
C GLU A 101 1.36 -10.33 2.91
N ASN A 102 1.57 -11.32 3.79
CA ASN A 102 2.89 -11.89 4.04
C ASN A 102 3.15 -13.05 3.05
N ALA A 103 4.20 -12.93 2.26
CA ALA A 103 4.61 -13.98 1.33
C ALA A 103 5.63 -14.91 1.99
N ARG A 104 5.13 -15.96 2.66
CA ARG A 104 5.92 -17.06 3.26
C ARG A 104 7.07 -16.60 4.17
N GLY A 105 6.87 -15.52 4.92
CA GLY A 105 7.85 -14.96 5.83
C GLY A 105 9.02 -14.23 5.17
N LYS A 106 9.11 -14.19 3.84
CA LYS A 106 10.26 -13.60 3.11
C LYS A 106 10.04 -12.17 2.67
N GLY A 107 8.78 -11.78 2.50
CA GLY A 107 8.43 -10.47 1.98
C GLY A 107 6.93 -10.23 2.03
N PHE A 108 6.49 -9.26 1.25
CA PHE A 108 5.12 -8.77 1.27
C PHE A 108 4.61 -8.48 -0.14
N VAL A 109 3.31 -8.62 -0.33
CA VAL A 109 2.60 -8.20 -1.53
C VAL A 109 1.54 -7.20 -1.08
N LEU A 110 1.48 -6.07 -1.77
CA LEU A 110 0.43 -5.07 -1.55
C LEU A 110 -0.57 -5.12 -2.71
N SER A 111 -1.84 -5.04 -2.39
CA SER A 111 -2.92 -4.84 -3.37
C SER A 111 -3.88 -3.75 -2.89
N LEU A 112 -4.50 -3.07 -3.84
CA LEU A 112 -5.60 -2.16 -3.56
C LEU A 112 -6.85 -2.98 -3.25
N SER A 113 -7.54 -2.63 -2.16
CA SER A 113 -8.79 -3.29 -1.78
C SER A 113 -9.88 -2.89 -2.78
N SER A 114 -10.28 -3.81 -3.67
CA SER A 114 -11.47 -3.59 -4.49
C SER A 114 -12.69 -3.82 -3.59
N LEU A 115 -13.62 -2.86 -3.52
CA LEU A 115 -14.89 -3.03 -2.79
C LEU A 115 -15.85 -4.01 -3.49
N ALA A 116 -15.44 -4.66 -4.59
CA ALA A 116 -16.30 -5.53 -5.39
C ALA A 116 -16.59 -6.90 -4.73
N GLU A 117 -15.88 -7.29 -3.67
CA GLU A 117 -15.97 -8.65 -3.10
C GLU A 117 -16.83 -8.75 -1.83
N LYS A 118 -17.59 -7.70 -1.46
CA LYS A 118 -18.46 -7.73 -0.27
C LYS A 118 -19.92 -8.16 -0.53
N TYR A 119 -20.24 -8.62 -1.74
CA TYR A 119 -21.60 -9.08 -2.09
C TYR A 119 -21.59 -10.36 -2.94
N VAL A 120 -20.97 -11.43 -2.43
CA VAL A 120 -21.24 -12.81 -2.88
C VAL A 120 -21.78 -13.61 -1.73
#